data_AF-A0AAJ7BIC3-F1
#
_entry.id   AF-A0AAJ7BIC3-F1
#
_cell.length_a   1.000
_cell.length_b   1.000
_cell.length_c   1.000
_cell.angle_alpha   90.00
_cell.angle_beta   90.00
_cell.angle_gamma   90.00
#
_symmetry.space_group_name_H-M   'P 1'
#
loop_
_entity.id
_entity.type
_entity.pdbx_description
1 polymer ?
#
loop_
_entity_poly.entity_id
_entity_poly.type
_entity_poly.pdbx_seq_one_letter_code
_entity_poly.pdbx_strand_id
1 'polypeptide(L)'
;MDPNKLRFYTEKNEKENRNITLVEEFIPMPQSKSVTKKFYAKHDVIAISEIPPEYIQIIERYAALTPKDIYSYKPPTVNMDYGWFTKPLIPRSLDPRLHFPKKLCDFIENELKLRQLNKGVPVKKFVGVPFKA
;
A
#
# COMPACT_ATOMS: atom_id res chain seq x y z
N MET A 1 -0.68 -32.50 42.00
CA MET A 1 -0.27 -31.63 40.89
C MET A 1 1.21 -31.87 40.64
N ASP A 2 1.60 -32.28 39.44
CA ASP A 2 3.00 -32.56 39.13
C ASP A 2 3.82 -31.25 39.18
N PRO A 3 4.85 -31.14 40.04
CA PRO A 3 5.60 -29.90 40.23
C PRO A 3 6.33 -29.46 38.96
N ASN A 4 6.76 -30.42 38.13
CA ASN A 4 7.41 -30.13 36.85
C ASN A 4 6.44 -29.54 35.82
N LYS A 5 5.17 -29.98 35.81
CA LYS A 5 4.14 -29.41 34.92
C LYS A 5 3.82 -27.98 35.32
N LEU A 6 3.69 -27.71 36.62
CA LEU A 6 3.41 -26.36 37.12
C LEU A 6 4.50 -25.38 36.73
N ARG A 7 5.76 -25.79 36.84
CA ARG A 7 6.93 -25.00 36.46
C ARG A 7 6.98 -24.71 34.95
N PHE A 8 6.61 -25.69 34.13
CA PHE A 8 6.51 -25.51 32.68
C PHE A 8 5.42 -24.50 32.29
N TYR A 9 4.22 -24.60 32.89
CA TYR A 9 3.11 -23.69 32.58
C TYR A 9 3.38 -22.26 33.05
N THR A 10 4.07 -22.09 34.18
CA THR A 10 4.46 -20.76 34.68
C THR A 10 5.50 -20.11 33.77
N GLU A 11 6.57 -20.79 33.39
CA GLU A 11 7.55 -20.26 32.42
C GLU A 11 6.92 -19.91 31.06
N LYS A 12 5.97 -20.74 30.59
CA LYS A 12 5.23 -20.47 29.36
C LYS A 12 4.41 -19.19 29.47
N ASN A 13 3.61 -19.06 30.53
CA ASN A 13 2.76 -17.87 30.74
C ASN A 13 3.60 -16.60 30.93
N GLU A 14 4.73 -16.67 31.63
CA GLU A 14 5.63 -15.52 31.78
C GLU A 14 6.23 -15.07 30.45
N LYS A 15 6.59 -16.02 29.56
CA LYS A 15 7.06 -15.69 28.20
C LYS A 15 5.98 -15.06 27.35
N GLU A 16 4.75 -15.57 27.43
CA GLU A 16 3.61 -15.00 26.71
C GLU A 16 3.30 -13.58 27.21
N ASN A 17 3.23 -13.37 28.54
CA ASN A 17 2.94 -12.06 29.14
C ASN A 17 3.98 -10.98 28.81
N ARG A 18 5.27 -11.33 28.65
CA ARG A 18 6.32 -10.35 28.29
C ARG A 18 6.07 -9.69 26.93
N ASN A 19 5.38 -10.37 26.02
CA ASN A 19 5.13 -9.89 24.66
C ASN A 19 3.73 -9.28 24.48
N ILE A 20 2.89 -9.32 25.52
CA ILE A 20 1.56 -8.70 25.49
C ILE A 20 1.73 -7.23 25.85
N THR A 21 1.85 -6.37 24.85
CA THR A 21 1.67 -4.93 25.03
C THR A 21 0.19 -4.64 25.12
N LEU A 22 -0.33 -4.51 26.35
CA LEU A 22 -1.64 -3.91 26.60
C LEU A 22 -1.55 -2.44 26.19
N VAL A 23 -2.24 -2.07 25.12
CA VAL A 23 -2.41 -0.67 24.74
C VAL A 23 -3.76 -0.24 25.31
N GLU A 24 -3.73 0.60 26.36
CA GLU A 24 -4.94 1.11 27.01
C GLU A 24 -5.70 2.10 26.11
N GLU A 25 -4.97 2.80 25.24
CA GLU A 25 -5.52 3.76 24.29
C GLU A 25 -5.83 3.09 22.95
N PHE A 26 -7.02 3.36 22.42
CA PHE A 26 -7.40 2.88 21.10
C PHE A 26 -6.55 3.57 20.02
N ILE A 27 -5.64 2.81 19.40
CA ILE A 27 -4.88 3.26 18.23
C ILE A 27 -5.60 2.76 16.98
N PRO A 28 -6.21 3.66 16.17
CA PRO A 28 -6.87 3.25 14.94
C PRO A 28 -5.85 2.68 13.95
N MET A 29 -5.98 1.40 13.65
CA MET A 29 -5.16 0.67 12.67
C MET A 29 -5.94 0.49 11.37
N PRO A 30 -5.89 1.44 10.43
CA PRO A 30 -6.70 1.46 9.20
C PRO A 30 -6.33 0.33 8.22
N GLN A 31 -5.17 -0.29 8.38
CA GLN A 31 -4.72 -1.43 7.55
C GLN A 31 -5.39 -2.74 7.95
N SER A 32 -5.97 -2.80 9.16
CA SER A 32 -6.75 -3.96 9.58
C SER A 32 -8.11 -3.93 8.88
N LYS A 33 -8.47 -5.02 8.21
CA LYS A 33 -9.82 -5.18 7.65
C LYS A 33 -10.81 -5.04 8.80
N SER A 34 -11.86 -4.22 8.62
CA SER A 34 -12.92 -4.09 9.61
C SER A 34 -13.39 -5.48 10.02
N VAL A 35 -13.47 -5.72 11.32
CA VAL A 35 -13.78 -7.03 11.89
C VAL A 35 -15.26 -7.33 11.66
N THR A 36 -15.63 -7.69 10.43
CA THR A 36 -16.96 -8.23 10.12
C THR A 36 -16.89 -9.16 8.91
N LYS A 37 -16.33 -10.35 9.16
CA LYS A 37 -16.43 -11.50 8.24
C LYS A 37 -17.52 -12.50 8.64
N LYS A 38 -18.40 -12.15 9.59
CA LYS A 38 -19.51 -13.02 9.97
C LYS A 38 -20.71 -12.70 9.10
N PHE A 39 -21.22 -13.72 8.38
CA PHE A 39 -22.36 -13.65 7.46
C PHE A 39 -23.67 -13.10 8.08
N TYR A 40 -23.79 -13.06 9.42
CA TYR A 40 -24.98 -12.60 10.14
C TYR A 40 -24.86 -11.20 10.76
N ALA A 41 -23.73 -10.50 10.60
CA ALA A 41 -23.54 -9.14 11.11
C ALA A 41 -24.27 -8.07 10.28
N LYS A 42 -25.30 -8.44 9.51
CA LYS A 42 -26.13 -7.51 8.73
C LYS A 42 -26.94 -6.55 9.64
N HIS A 43 -27.14 -6.93 10.90
CA HIS A 43 -27.80 -6.12 11.92
C HIS A 43 -26.84 -5.22 12.70
N ASP A 44 -25.52 -5.41 12.58
CA ASP A 44 -24.49 -4.52 13.13
C ASP A 44 -24.14 -3.38 12.14
N VAL A 45 -24.99 -3.14 11.15
CA VAL A 45 -24.84 -2.00 10.24
C VAL A 45 -25.22 -0.75 11.02
N ILE A 46 -24.22 -0.09 11.59
CA ILE A 46 -24.35 1.21 12.23
C ILE A 46 -24.96 2.17 11.20
N ALA A 47 -26.07 2.82 11.56
CA ALA A 47 -26.70 3.79 10.68
C ALA A 47 -25.73 4.95 10.44
N ILE A 48 -25.73 5.53 9.23
CA ILE A 48 -24.79 6.61 8.87
C ILE A 48 -24.85 7.79 9.85
N SER A 49 -26.04 8.06 10.40
CA SER A 49 -26.29 9.09 11.42
C SER A 49 -25.68 8.79 12.79
N GLU A 50 -25.39 7.54 13.09
CA GLU A 50 -24.85 7.08 14.38
C GLU A 50 -23.33 6.90 14.35
N ILE A 51 -22.69 7.06 13.18
CA ILE A 51 -21.24 6.94 13.05
C ILE A 51 -20.60 8.19 13.67
N PRO A 52 -19.74 8.06 14.70
CA PRO A 52 -19.00 9.17 15.23
C PRO A 52 -18.17 9.88 14.15
N PRO A 53 -18.21 11.22 14.07
CA PRO A 53 -17.51 11.97 13.03
C PRO A 53 -15.99 11.78 13.10
N GLU A 54 -15.46 11.46 14.27
CA GLU A 54 -14.04 11.15 14.49
C GLU A 54 -13.57 9.97 13.64
N TYR A 55 -14.39 8.92 13.47
CA TYR A 55 -14.02 7.78 12.64
C TYR A 55 -14.00 8.13 11.15
N ILE A 56 -14.91 9.00 10.71
CA ILE A 56 -14.93 9.51 9.33
C ILE A 56 -13.63 10.27 9.06
N GLN A 57 -13.25 11.17 9.98
CA GLN A 57 -11.99 11.93 9.87
C GLN A 57 -10.75 11.03 9.88
N ILE A 58 -10.75 9.93 10.64
CA ILE A 58 -9.65 8.95 10.63
C ILE A 58 -9.58 8.26 9.27
N ILE A 59 -10.70 7.80 8.73
CA ILE A 59 -10.76 7.14 7.41
C ILE A 59 -10.31 8.10 6.31
N GLU A 60 -10.80 9.34 6.31
CA GLU A 60 -10.38 10.39 5.38
C GLU A 60 -8.87 10.66 5.47
N ARG A 61 -8.32 10.72 6.69
CA ARG A 61 -6.88 10.88 6.92
C ARG A 61 -6.02 9.82 6.25
N TYR A 62 -6.49 8.58 6.23
CA TYR A 62 -5.72 7.47 5.67
C TYR A 62 -6.00 7.20 4.19
N ALA A 63 -7.24 7.45 3.73
CA ALA A 63 -7.65 7.14 2.37
C ALA A 63 -7.32 8.25 1.36
N ALA A 64 -7.40 9.52 1.79
CA ALA A 64 -7.37 10.66 0.87
C ALA A 64 -6.23 11.64 1.16
N LEU A 65 -5.83 11.83 2.42
CA LEU A 65 -4.84 12.85 2.76
C LEU A 65 -3.43 12.44 2.36
N THR A 66 -2.74 13.33 1.67
CA THR A 66 -1.31 13.22 1.44
C THR A 66 -0.53 13.72 2.67
N PRO A 67 0.75 13.35 2.84
CA PRO A 67 1.55 13.84 3.97
C PRO A 67 1.55 15.37 4.14
N LYS A 68 1.37 16.14 3.05
CA LYS A 68 1.26 17.60 3.10
C LYS A 68 -0.04 18.11 3.71
N ASP A 69 -1.11 17.36 3.55
CA ASP A 69 -2.41 17.72 4.12
C ASP A 69 -2.45 17.40 5.62
N ILE A 70 -1.60 16.46 6.06
CA ILE A 70 -1.50 16.01 7.46
C ILE A 70 -0.52 16.89 8.27
N TYR A 71 0.64 17.22 7.72
CA TYR A 71 1.68 17.97 8.42
C TYR A 71 1.84 19.38 7.85
N SER A 72 1.63 20.41 8.68
CA SER A 72 1.77 21.82 8.29
C SER A 72 3.22 22.32 8.19
N TYR A 73 4.21 21.51 8.59
CA TYR A 73 5.62 21.88 8.66
C TYR A 73 6.50 20.98 7.77
N LYS A 74 7.83 21.16 7.84
CA LYS A 74 8.83 20.35 7.11
C LYS A 74 8.55 18.83 7.25
N PRO A 75 8.91 18.01 6.25
CA PRO A 75 8.64 16.57 6.30
C PRO A 75 9.21 15.98 7.60
N PRO A 76 8.39 15.26 8.39
CA PRO A 76 8.78 14.80 9.72
C PRO A 76 9.83 13.69 9.68
N THR A 77 9.99 13.01 8.54
CA THR A 77 10.98 11.95 8.34
C THR A 77 11.77 12.17 7.05
N VAL A 78 13.02 11.71 7.03
CA VAL A 78 13.92 11.81 5.87
C VAL A 78 13.32 11.13 4.63
N ASN A 79 12.61 10.02 4.82
CA ASN A 79 11.97 9.31 3.71
C ASN A 79 10.84 10.12 3.06
N MET A 80 10.14 10.96 3.83
CA MET A 80 9.10 11.83 3.29
C MET A 80 9.67 13.00 2.48
N ASP A 81 10.93 13.36 2.70
CA ASP A 81 11.59 14.49 2.03
C ASP A 81 11.69 14.29 0.51
N TYR A 82 11.97 13.05 0.06
CA TYR A 82 12.08 12.70 -1.36
C TYR A 82 10.81 13.00 -2.17
N GLY A 83 9.63 12.93 -1.54
CA GLY A 83 8.34 13.21 -2.17
C GLY A 83 7.70 14.53 -1.73
N TRP A 84 8.33 15.24 -0.79
CA TRP A 84 7.75 16.45 -0.20
C TRP A 84 7.74 17.62 -1.19
N PHE A 85 8.73 17.74 -2.06
CA PHE A 85 8.76 18.81 -3.06
C PHE A 85 8.18 18.33 -4.38
N THR A 86 6.94 18.72 -4.66
CA THR A 86 6.26 18.42 -5.93
C THR A 86 6.79 19.27 -7.09
N LYS A 87 7.34 20.45 -6.77
CA LYS A 87 8.04 21.31 -7.73
C LYS A 87 9.54 21.02 -7.62
N PRO A 88 10.24 20.82 -8.74
CA PRO A 88 11.68 20.60 -8.71
C PRO A 88 12.38 21.86 -8.20
N LEU A 89 13.41 21.69 -7.37
CA LEU A 89 14.26 22.78 -6.86
C LEU A 89 14.87 23.61 -8.00
N ILE A 90 15.21 22.94 -9.10
CA ILE A 90 15.67 23.57 -10.33
C ILE A 90 14.51 23.48 -11.33
N PRO A 91 13.96 24.61 -11.81
CA PRO A 91 12.89 24.56 -12.81
C PRO A 91 13.40 23.85 -14.05
N ARG A 92 12.58 22.96 -14.62
CA ARG A 92 12.92 22.30 -15.89
C ARG A 92 12.97 23.36 -16.98
N SER A 93 14.07 23.39 -17.71
CA SER A 93 14.18 24.24 -18.90
C SER A 93 13.11 23.84 -19.90
N LEU A 94 12.42 24.85 -20.45
CA LEU A 94 11.50 24.69 -21.57
C LEU A 94 12.23 24.79 -22.92
N ASP A 95 13.53 25.13 -22.91
CA ASP A 95 14.33 25.22 -24.12
C ASP A 95 14.46 23.82 -24.77
N PRO A 96 13.96 23.61 -26.00
CA PRO A 96 14.06 22.33 -26.70
C PRO A 96 15.50 21.85 -26.91
N ARG A 97 16.50 22.75 -26.84
CA ARG A 97 17.93 22.42 -26.94
C ARG A 97 18.50 21.78 -25.68
N LEU A 98 17.85 21.96 -24.54
CA LEU A 98 18.27 21.45 -23.24
C LEU A 98 17.24 20.48 -22.66
N HIS A 99 16.05 20.39 -23.27
CA HIS A 99 14.96 19.52 -22.87
C HIS A 99 14.76 18.43 -23.92
N PHE A 100 15.34 17.24 -23.65
CA PHE A 100 15.20 16.06 -24.50
C PHE A 100 14.32 15.00 -23.82
N PRO A 101 12.99 15.17 -23.78
CA PRO A 101 12.13 14.11 -23.34
C PRO A 101 12.30 12.95 -24.33
N LYS A 102 12.67 11.77 -23.84
CA LYS A 102 12.60 10.56 -24.66
C LYS A 102 11.13 10.30 -24.98
N LYS A 103 10.69 10.78 -26.14
CA LYS A 103 9.55 10.18 -26.83
C LYS A 103 9.94 8.72 -26.98
N LEU A 104 9.07 7.82 -26.52
CA LEU A 104 9.33 6.38 -26.47
C LEU A 104 10.05 5.91 -27.73
N CYS A 105 11.02 5.01 -27.60
CA CYS A 105 11.67 4.43 -28.76
C CYS A 105 10.60 3.73 -29.62
N ASP A 106 10.62 3.94 -30.94
CA ASP A 106 9.65 3.33 -31.87
C ASP A 106 9.54 1.82 -31.67
N PHE A 107 10.65 1.17 -31.29
CA PHE A 107 10.69 -0.24 -30.89
C PHE A 107 9.79 -0.54 -29.68
N ILE A 108 9.89 0.26 -28.62
CA ILE A 108 9.10 0.09 -27.38
C ILE A 108 7.63 0.41 -27.65
N GLU A 109 7.33 1.43 -28.47
CA GLU A 109 5.95 1.75 -28.85
C GLU A 109 5.32 0.61 -29.66
N ASN A 110 6.05 0.06 -30.64
CA ASN A 110 5.60 -1.08 -31.44
C ASN A 110 5.46 -2.35 -30.58
N GLU A 111 6.37 -2.59 -29.65
CA GLU A 111 6.29 -3.73 -28.75
C GLU A 111 5.10 -3.62 -27.78
N LEU A 112 4.83 -2.43 -27.24
CA LEU A 112 3.66 -2.17 -26.41
C LEU A 112 2.35 -2.37 -27.20
N LYS A 113 2.27 -1.85 -28.43
CA LYS A 113 1.12 -2.09 -29.33
C LYS A 113 0.95 -3.57 -29.64
N LEU A 114 2.02 -4.29 -29.97
CA LEU A 114 1.99 -5.74 -30.22
C LEU A 114 1.51 -6.51 -28.99
N ARG A 115 2.00 -6.19 -27.79
CA ARG A 115 1.56 -6.81 -26.53
C ARG A 115 0.09 -6.52 -26.23
N GLN A 116 -0.39 -5.32 -26.57
CA GLN A 116 -1.80 -4.95 -26.40
C GLN A 116 -2.71 -5.69 -27.39
N LEU A 117 -2.31 -5.79 -28.66
CA LEU A 117 -3.03 -6.54 -29.69
C LEU A 117 -3.04 -8.05 -29.41
N ASN A 118 -1.95 -8.58 -28.88
CA ASN A 118 -1.80 -10.01 -28.55
C ASN A 118 -2.28 -10.36 -27.14
N LYS A 119 -2.96 -9.44 -26.44
CA LYS A 119 -3.41 -9.66 -25.07
C LYS A 119 -4.46 -10.79 -25.03
N GLY A 120 -4.09 -11.92 -24.42
CA GLY A 120 -4.95 -13.11 -24.32
C GLY A 120 -4.59 -14.23 -25.31
N VAL A 121 -3.68 -13.99 -26.26
CA VAL A 121 -3.15 -15.04 -27.14
C VAL A 121 -1.99 -15.76 -26.42
N PRO A 122 -2.02 -17.09 -26.26
CA PRO A 122 -0.90 -17.82 -25.69
C PRO A 122 0.32 -17.70 -26.63
N VAL A 123 1.38 -17.03 -26.18
CA VAL A 123 2.61 -16.85 -26.95
C VAL A 123 3.32 -18.20 -27.10
N LYS A 124 3.06 -18.89 -28.21
CA LYS A 124 3.88 -20.04 -28.64
C LYS A 124 5.04 -19.51 -29.47
N LYS A 125 6.28 -19.73 -29.01
CA LYS A 125 7.48 -19.44 -29.81
C LYS A 125 7.41 -20.27 -31.10
N PHE A 126 7.68 -19.65 -32.25
CA PHE A 126 7.77 -20.37 -33.52
C PHE A 126 8.93 -21.37 -33.43
N VAL A 127 8.64 -22.67 -33.56
CA VAL A 127 9.62 -23.76 -33.46
C VAL A 127 9.97 -24.34 -34.84
N GLY A 128 9.47 -23.73 -35.92
CA GLY A 128 9.73 -24.18 -37.28
C GLY A 128 11.10 -23.73 -37.78
N VAL A 129 11.69 -24.50 -38.71
CA VAL A 129 12.83 -24.04 -39.50
C VAL A 129 12.31 -23.02 -40.50
N PRO A 130 12.76 -21.75 -40.46
CA PRO A 130 12.09 -20.64 -41.13
C PRO A 130 12.13 -20.74 -42.66
N PHE A 131 13.10 -21.47 -43.22
CA PHE A 131 13.17 -21.77 -44.64
C PHE A 131 13.68 -23.20 -44.82
N LYS A 132 12.88 -24.06 -45.45
CA LYS A 132 13.43 -25.28 -46.07
C LYS A 132 13.91 -24.89 -47.46
N ALA A 133 15.16 -25.20 -47.76
CA ALA A 133 15.70 -25.17 -49.12
C ALA A 133 14.97 -26.17 -50.02
#